data_AF-A0A2J6X915-F1
#
_entry.id   AF-A0A2J6X915-F1
#
_cell.length_a   1.000
_cell.length_b   1.000
_cell.length_c   1.000
_cell.angle_alpha   90.00
_cell.angle_beta   90.00
_cell.angle_gamma   90.00
#
_symmetry.space_group_name_H-M   'P 1'
#
loop_
_entity.id
_entity.type
_entity.pdbx_description
1 polymer ?
#
loop_
_entity_poly.entity_id
_entity_poly.type
_entity_poly.pdbx_seq_one_letter_code
_entity_poly.pdbx_strand_id
1 'polypeptide(L)' 'GMTYRRQTVMMVSEGSVLAINDGQLPHGHIIDVRPDDTVAHPIYRSGMALAVPVPEVSFES' A
#
# COMPACT_ATOMS: atom_id res chain seq x y z
N GLY A 1 11.88 16.89 24.13
CA GLY A 1 10.54 16.55 23.63
C GLY A 1 10.38 15.04 23.62
N MET A 2 9.18 14.52 23.85
CA MET A 2 8.90 13.09 23.74
C MET A 2 8.66 12.71 22.28
N THR A 3 9.26 11.61 21.83
CA THR A 3 9.07 11.07 20.48
C THR A 3 8.23 9.80 20.56
N TYR A 4 7.13 9.75 19.84
CA TYR A 4 6.27 8.58 19.77
C TYR A 4 6.53 7.77 18.49
N ARG A 5 6.39 6.45 18.58
CA ARG A 5 6.55 5.53 17.43
C ARG A 5 5.19 5.32 16.76
N ARG A 6 5.12 5.56 15.44
CA ARG A 6 3.93 5.26 14.62
C ARG A 6 3.67 3.75 14.59
N GLN A 7 2.40 3.38 14.44
CA GLN A 7 2.04 1.98 14.22
C GLN A 7 2.70 1.44 12.96
N THR A 8 3.13 0.18 13.01
CA THR A 8 3.80 -0.47 11.87
C THR A 8 2.75 -1.08 10.96
N VAL A 9 2.88 -0.84 9.66
CA VAL A 9 1.98 -1.35 8.62
C VAL A 9 2.80 -2.14 7.62
N MET A 10 2.31 -3.33 7.26
CA MET A 10 2.90 -4.13 6.18
C MET A 10 2.51 -3.51 4.83
N MET A 11 3.48 -3.38 3.93
CA MET A 11 3.30 -2.74 2.64
C MET A 11 3.83 -3.65 1.55
N VAL A 12 3.21 -3.57 0.37
CA VAL A 12 3.79 -4.08 -0.87
C VAL A 12 4.87 -3.08 -1.31
N SER A 13 6.04 -3.58 -1.72
CA SER A 13 7.11 -2.72 -2.22
C SER A 13 6.79 -2.15 -3.60
N GLU A 14 7.34 -0.99 -3.91
CA GLU A 14 7.31 -0.45 -5.27
C GLU A 14 7.89 -1.44 -6.28
N GLY A 15 7.31 -1.51 -7.47
CA GLY A 15 7.73 -2.42 -8.54
C GLY A 15 7.30 -3.87 -8.34
N SER A 16 6.54 -4.19 -7.29
CA SER A 16 6.01 -5.54 -7.10
C SER A 16 5.00 -5.88 -8.20
N VAL A 17 5.02 -7.13 -8.64
CA VAL A 17 4.06 -7.70 -9.60
C VAL A 17 3.07 -8.56 -8.84
N LEU A 18 1.77 -8.28 -8.99
CA LEU A 18 0.69 -9.02 -8.36
C LEU A 18 -0.10 -9.77 -9.43
N ALA A 19 -0.30 -11.08 -9.24
CA ALA A 19 -1.22 -11.86 -10.05
C ALA A 19 -2.66 -11.56 -9.58
N ILE A 20 -3.52 -11.17 -10.51
CA ILE A 20 -4.90 -10.77 -10.25
C ILE A 20 -5.81 -11.75 -11.00
N ASN A 21 -6.72 -12.40 -10.28
CA ASN A 21 -7.55 -13.45 -10.86
C ASN A 21 -8.93 -12.95 -11.33
N ASP A 22 -9.37 -11.79 -10.85
CA ASP A 22 -10.71 -11.22 -11.08
C ASP A 22 -10.69 -9.97 -11.98
N GLY A 23 -9.52 -9.63 -12.53
CA GLY A 23 -9.33 -8.46 -13.39
C GLY A 23 -9.43 -7.10 -12.66
N GLN A 24 -9.63 -7.07 -11.34
CA GLN A 24 -9.62 -5.81 -10.59
C GLN A 24 -8.19 -5.40 -10.24
N LEU A 25 -7.78 -4.22 -10.73
CA LEU A 25 -6.51 -3.64 -10.36
C LEU A 25 -6.40 -3.48 -8.84
N PRO A 26 -5.22 -3.73 -8.24
CA PRO A 26 -5.02 -3.58 -6.81
C PRO A 26 -5.26 -2.12 -6.44
N HIS A 27 -6.09 -1.93 -5.41
CA HIS A 27 -6.32 -0.64 -4.79
C HIS A 27 -5.38 -0.46 -3.61
N GLY A 28 -5.11 0.80 -3.27
CA GLY A 28 -4.38 1.12 -2.07
C GLY A 28 -5.26 1.81 -1.03
N HIS A 29 -4.69 2.02 0.15
CA HIS A 29 -5.40 2.61 1.28
C HIS A 29 -4.56 3.72 1.93
N ILE A 30 -5.25 4.68 2.52
CA ILE A 30 -4.66 5.64 3.45
C ILE A 30 -5.01 5.17 4.86
N ILE A 31 -3.99 4.89 5.68
CA ILE A 31 -4.16 4.26 6.99
C ILE A 31 -3.70 5.25 8.07
N ASP A 32 -4.51 5.43 9.10
CA ASP A 32 -4.11 6.15 10.31
C ASP A 32 -3.10 5.31 11.10
N VAL A 33 -1.91 5.86 11.32
CA VAL A 33 -0.80 5.21 12.02
C VAL A 33 -0.42 5.94 13.30
N ARG A 34 -1.39 6.66 13.90
CA ARG A 34 -1.24 7.22 15.25
C ARG A 34 -0.72 6.14 16.22
N PRO A 35 0.26 6.47 17.09
CA PRO A 35 0.75 5.55 18.13
C PRO A 35 -0.39 4.99 18.99
N ASP A 36 -1.29 5.87 19.44
CA ASP A 36 -2.48 5.61 20.24
C ASP A 36 -3.47 6.78 20.12
N ASP A 37 -4.60 6.68 20.83
CA ASP A 37 -5.69 7.68 20.82
C ASP A 37 -5.36 8.98 21.58
N THR A 38 -4.22 9.07 22.27
CA THR A 38 -3.80 10.29 22.97
C THR A 38 -3.23 11.34 22.02
N VAL A 39 -2.85 10.94 20.80
CA VAL A 39 -2.39 11.85 19.76
C VAL A 39 -3.59 12.58 19.13
N ALA A 40 -3.65 13.89 19.39
CA ALA A 40 -4.79 14.75 19.06
C ALA A 40 -5.08 14.91 17.56
N HIS A 41 -4.14 14.56 16.68
CA HIS A 41 -4.31 14.67 15.23
C HIS A 41 -3.99 13.35 14.54
N PRO A 42 -4.72 12.99 13.47
CA PRO A 42 -4.44 11.76 12.73
C PRO A 42 -3.07 11.85 12.05
N ILE A 43 -2.42 10.71 11.91
CA ILE A 43 -1.14 10.61 11.23
C ILE A 43 -1.33 9.60 10.12
N TYR A 44 -1.48 10.05 8.88
CA TYR A 44 -1.79 9.15 7.78
C TYR A 44 -0.53 8.63 7.08
N ARG A 45 -0.50 7.32 6.83
CA ARG A 45 0.45 6.67 5.91
C ARG A 45 -0.28 6.35 4.61
N SER A 46 0.20 6.92 3.51
CA SER A 46 -0.31 6.59 2.18
C SER A 46 0.24 5.24 1.75
N GLY A 47 -0.67 4.32 1.41
CA GLY A 47 -0.40 3.08 0.69
C GLY A 47 -1.24 3.00 -0.59
N MET A 48 -1.56 4.16 -1.19
CA MET A 48 -2.27 4.22 -2.47
C MET A 48 -1.48 3.50 -3.56
N ALA A 49 -2.12 2.57 -4.27
CA ALA A 49 -1.50 1.80 -5.33
C ALA A 49 -1.68 2.51 -6.68
N LEU A 50 -0.60 2.56 -7.46
CA LEU A 50 -0.64 2.89 -8.88
C LEU A 50 -0.41 1.60 -9.66
N ALA A 51 -1.50 1.00 -10.13
CA ALA A 51 -1.45 -0.25 -10.88
C ALA A 51 -1.24 0.03 -12.37
N VAL A 52 -0.23 -0.60 -12.95
CA VAL A 52 0.01 -0.62 -14.40
C VAL A 52 -0.11 -2.07 -14.87
N PRO A 53 -1.03 -2.39 -15.80
CA PRO A 53 -1.14 -3.74 -16.34
C PRO A 53 0.17 -4.17 -17.01
N VAL A 54 0.62 -5.38 -16.72
CA VAL A 54 1.76 -5.97 -17.44
C VAL A 54 1.25 -6.45 -18.80
N PRO A 55 1.92 -6.11 -19.92
CA PRO A 55 1.51 -6.57 -21.24
C PRO A 55 1.61 -8.09 -21.35
N GLU A 56 0.64 -8.70 -22.01
CA GLU A 56 0.71 -10.12 -22.35
C GLU A 56 1.83 -10.35 -23.36
N VAL A 57 2.70 -11.31 -23.06
CA VAL A 57 3.75 -11.74 -24.00
C VAL A 57 3.33 -13.09 -24.56
N SER A 58 2.98 -13.12 -25.85
CA SER A 58 2.76 -14.37 -26.58
C SER A 58 4.12 -14.95 -26.98
N PHE A 59 4.43 -16.14 -26.46
CA PHE A 59 5.55 -16.94 -26.95
C PHE A 59 5.03 -17.90 -28.02
N GLU A 60 5.40 -17.70 -29.28
CA GLU A 60 5.16 -18.70 -30.33
C GLU A 60 6.03 -19.94 -30.03
N SER A 61 5.40 -21.12 -30.02
CA SER A 61 6.06 -22.43 -29.86
C SER A 61 6.45 -23.02 -31.20
#